data_AF-Q751X0-F1
#
_entry.id   AF-Q751X0-F1
#
_cell.length_a   1.000
_cell.length_b   1.000
_cell.length_c   1.000
_cell.angle_alpha   90.00
_cell.angle_beta   90.00
_cell.angle_gamma   90.00
#
_symmetry.space_group_name_H-M   'P 1'
#
loop_
_entity.id
_entity.type
_entity.pdbx_description
1 polymer ?
#
loop_
_entity_poly.entity_id
_entity_poly.type
_entity_poly.pdbx_seq_one_letter_code
_entity_poly.pdbx_strand_id
1 'polypeptide(L)'
;MKNVEVMRSGFLVIPFDLPKCTALGDDTDVRHYMYVKKHQTKVESEANCLFIVNLPLLTQVDSIKESFGRICAQYETVAHVAELLHHDEFGLHEVDLGALTSDFRDTGDAEDRRYTPRNSALLKFVDQASLENCWAALRKYAHKQKELVEWAFQSPSIATFQSFYKPLDLEYLRSDIHEHMLLFEQREQLAQDEVQSSIVDEDGFTLVVGKNTKSLNSIRRRILNRNPLLKHTRKEKPPSMVDKKAKQDFYRFQLREQKKQEINELLSKFKEDQERIKVMKSKRKFNPYS
;
A
#
# COMPACT_ATOMS: atom_id res chain seq x y z
N MET A 1 27.00 -4.28 -31.80
CA MET A 1 25.94 -4.98 -31.03
C MET A 1 24.66 -4.97 -31.85
N LYS A 2 23.85 -6.05 -31.84
CA LYS A 2 22.54 -6.02 -32.51
C LYS A 2 21.66 -5.01 -31.78
N ASN A 3 21.15 -3.99 -32.48
CA ASN A 3 20.20 -3.05 -31.90
C ASN A 3 18.92 -3.81 -31.54
N VAL A 4 18.62 -3.89 -30.25
CA VAL A 4 17.37 -4.48 -29.77
C VAL A 4 16.32 -3.37 -29.80
N GLU A 5 15.41 -3.45 -30.76
CA GLU A 5 14.38 -2.42 -30.98
C GLU A 5 13.16 -2.65 -30.07
N VAL A 6 12.82 -3.94 -29.86
CA VAL A 6 11.63 -4.38 -29.14
C VAL A 6 12.00 -5.51 -28.19
N MET A 7 11.62 -5.38 -26.93
CA MET A 7 11.75 -6.44 -25.94
C MET A 7 10.69 -7.53 -26.14
N ARG A 8 10.94 -8.76 -25.69
CA ARG A 8 9.99 -9.88 -25.78
C ARG A 8 8.62 -9.58 -25.16
N SER A 9 8.57 -8.71 -24.15
CA SER A 9 7.37 -8.23 -23.46
C SER A 9 6.57 -7.16 -24.24
N GLY A 10 7.04 -6.75 -25.42
CA GLY A 10 6.42 -5.76 -26.29
C GLY A 10 6.76 -4.30 -25.97
N PHE A 11 7.82 -4.06 -25.20
CA PHE A 11 8.32 -2.71 -24.95
C PHE A 11 9.26 -2.25 -26.07
N LEU A 12 9.07 -1.03 -26.56
CA LEU A 12 10.01 -0.35 -27.43
C LEU A 12 11.21 0.12 -26.61
N VAL A 13 12.41 -0.06 -27.15
CA VAL A 13 13.65 0.43 -26.55
C VAL A 13 14.00 1.78 -27.18
N ILE A 14 13.97 2.83 -26.38
CA ILE A 14 14.21 4.21 -26.81
C ILE A 14 15.55 4.68 -26.23
N PRO A 15 16.62 4.77 -27.04
CA PRO A 15 17.91 5.26 -26.61
C PRO A 15 17.98 6.79 -26.65
N PHE A 16 18.63 7.37 -25.65
CA PHE A 16 18.99 8.78 -25.57
C PHE A 16 20.48 8.94 -25.35
N ASP A 17 21.06 9.94 -25.98
CA ASP A 17 22.43 10.35 -25.69
C ASP A 17 22.47 11.14 -24.39
N LEU A 18 23.55 10.93 -23.64
CA LEU A 18 23.80 11.65 -22.40
C LEU A 18 24.68 12.87 -22.67
N PRO A 19 24.45 14.01 -21.99
CA PRO A 19 25.31 15.17 -22.10
C PRO A 19 26.72 14.81 -21.62
N LYS A 20 27.71 15.43 -22.27
CA LYS A 20 29.12 15.24 -21.90
C LYS A 20 29.39 15.80 -20.50
N CYS A 21 30.03 15.00 -19.66
CA CYS A 21 30.45 15.42 -18.33
C CYS A 21 31.97 15.46 -18.28
N THR A 22 32.56 16.59 -17.88
CA THR A 22 34.02 16.78 -17.85
C THR A 22 34.76 15.79 -16.95
N ALA A 23 34.09 15.22 -15.94
CA ALA A 23 34.65 14.26 -15.01
C ALA A 23 34.65 12.81 -15.54
N LEU A 24 33.73 12.49 -16.46
CA LEU A 24 33.64 11.20 -17.14
C LEU A 24 34.25 11.43 -18.52
N GLY A 25 35.55 11.15 -18.67
CA GLY A 25 36.32 11.50 -19.88
C GLY A 25 35.61 11.19 -21.21
N ASP A 26 36.04 11.85 -22.29
CA ASP A 26 35.34 11.93 -23.59
C ASP A 26 35.05 10.60 -24.32
N ASP A 27 35.47 9.46 -23.78
CA ASP A 27 35.64 8.20 -24.51
C ASP A 27 34.51 7.17 -24.31
N THR A 28 33.33 7.61 -23.89
CA THR A 28 32.22 6.67 -23.65
C THR A 28 30.95 7.10 -24.39
N ASP A 29 30.63 6.40 -25.48
CA ASP A 29 29.32 6.36 -26.15
C ASP A 29 28.30 5.71 -25.19
N VAL A 30 27.93 6.44 -24.13
CA VAL A 30 26.98 6.00 -23.10
C VAL A 30 25.61 6.53 -23.44
N ARG A 31 24.64 5.61 -23.39
CA ARG A 31 23.26 5.90 -23.72
C ARG A 31 22.37 5.51 -22.56
N HIS A 32 21.33 6.29 -22.35
CA HIS A 32 20.23 5.92 -21.47
C HIS A 32 19.15 5.22 -22.29
N TYR A 33 18.65 4.10 -21.79
CA TYR A 33 17.61 3.34 -22.45
C TYR A 33 16.31 3.43 -21.67
N MET A 34 15.29 4.01 -22.30
CA MET A 34 13.94 4.07 -21.75
C MET A 34 13.05 3.05 -22.46
N TYR A 35 12.12 2.45 -21.73
CA TYR A 35 11.23 1.43 -22.28
C TYR A 35 9.81 1.95 -22.36
N VAL A 36 9.18 1.87 -23.54
CA VAL A 36 7.85 2.46 -23.78
C VAL A 36 6.89 1.42 -24.33
N LYS A 37 5.66 1.40 -23.82
CA LYS A 37 4.58 0.54 -24.30
C LYS A 37 3.24 1.29 -24.26
N LYS A 38 2.30 0.97 -25.14
CA LYS A 38 0.93 1.51 -25.02
C LYS A 38 0.27 0.99 -23.74
N HIS A 39 -0.29 1.89 -22.94
CA HIS A 39 -1.04 1.52 -21.75
C HIS A 39 -2.42 1.00 -22.14
N GLN A 40 -2.89 -0.06 -21.48
CA GLN A 40 -4.21 -0.64 -21.68
C GLN A 40 -4.93 -0.62 -20.34
N THR A 41 -6.04 0.09 -20.26
CA THR A 41 -6.78 0.30 -19.02
C THR A 41 -8.25 0.51 -19.31
N LYS A 42 -9.08 0.19 -18.32
CA LYS A 42 -10.52 0.53 -18.30
C LYS A 42 -10.78 1.85 -17.59
N VAL A 43 -9.79 2.40 -16.88
CA VAL A 43 -9.91 3.63 -16.11
C VAL A 43 -9.81 4.82 -17.05
N GLU A 44 -10.85 5.64 -17.10
CA GLU A 44 -10.96 6.77 -18.04
C GLU A 44 -9.87 7.84 -17.80
N SER A 45 -9.48 8.07 -16.55
CA SER A 45 -8.43 9.04 -16.20
C SER A 45 -7.06 8.68 -16.80
N GLU A 46 -6.85 7.41 -17.14
CA GLU A 46 -5.63 6.84 -17.69
C GLU A 46 -5.77 6.46 -19.18
N ALA A 47 -6.86 6.86 -19.82
CA ALA A 47 -7.01 6.71 -21.26
C ALA A 47 -5.90 7.46 -22.01
N ASN A 48 -5.61 7.01 -23.23
CA ASN A 48 -4.63 7.65 -24.12
C ASN A 48 -3.23 7.82 -23.49
N CYS A 49 -2.75 6.81 -22.76
CA CYS A 49 -1.46 6.85 -22.09
C CYS A 49 -0.41 5.91 -22.71
N LEU A 50 0.85 6.31 -22.63
CA LEU A 50 2.00 5.41 -22.79
C LEU A 50 2.54 5.05 -21.42
N PHE A 51 2.81 3.75 -21.20
CA PHE A 51 3.51 3.24 -20.04
C PHE A 51 5.02 3.31 -20.30
N ILE A 52 5.72 4.05 -19.45
CA ILE A 52 7.15 4.36 -19.58
C ILE A 52 7.88 3.77 -18.36
N VAL A 53 9.02 3.15 -18.60
CA VAL A 53 9.87 2.55 -17.56
C VAL A 53 11.31 3.03 -17.73
N ASN A 54 12.01 3.15 -16.60
CA ASN A 54 13.39 3.63 -16.52
C ASN A 54 13.51 5.08 -17.00
N LEU A 55 12.74 5.97 -16.37
CA LEU A 55 12.83 7.39 -16.67
C LEU A 55 14.20 7.92 -16.20
N PRO A 56 14.80 8.87 -16.94
CA PRO A 56 16.00 9.57 -16.50
C PRO A 56 15.81 10.31 -15.17
N LEU A 57 16.93 10.64 -14.52
CA LEU A 57 16.93 11.36 -13.25
C LEU A 57 16.25 12.75 -13.39
N LEU A 58 15.42 13.12 -12.40
CA LEU A 58 14.70 14.40 -12.32
C LEU A 58 13.87 14.70 -13.57
N THR A 59 13.21 13.68 -14.12
CA THR A 59 12.37 13.85 -15.30
C THR A 59 11.13 14.68 -14.97
N GLN A 60 10.96 15.82 -15.65
CA GLN A 60 9.75 16.63 -15.58
C GLN A 60 8.91 16.45 -16.86
N VAL A 61 7.64 16.88 -16.78
CA VAL A 61 6.72 16.88 -17.94
C VAL A 61 7.34 17.63 -19.12
N ASP A 62 8.02 18.75 -18.85
CA ASP A 62 8.63 19.60 -19.89
C ASP A 62 9.84 18.93 -20.55
N SER A 63 10.67 18.21 -19.80
CA SER A 63 11.79 17.43 -20.34
C SER A 63 11.31 16.33 -21.29
N ILE A 64 10.18 15.67 -20.95
CA ILE A 64 9.57 14.67 -21.84
C ILE A 64 8.99 15.34 -23.09
N LYS A 65 8.26 16.46 -22.93
CA LYS A 65 7.69 17.22 -24.06
C LYS A 65 8.77 17.64 -25.04
N GLU A 66 9.89 18.15 -24.55
CA GLU A 66 11.02 18.54 -25.39
C GLU A 66 11.64 17.33 -26.11
N SER A 67 11.98 16.28 -25.36
CA SER A 67 12.65 15.10 -25.91
C SER A 67 11.78 14.34 -26.90
N PHE A 68 10.52 14.07 -26.55
CA PHE A 68 9.58 13.39 -27.44
C PHE A 68 9.16 14.29 -28.59
N GLY A 69 9.06 15.60 -28.37
CA GLY A 69 8.82 16.59 -29.42
C GLY A 69 9.91 16.58 -30.48
N ARG A 70 11.20 16.54 -30.07
CA ARG A 70 12.34 16.38 -31.00
C ARG A 70 12.24 15.09 -31.81
N ILE A 71 11.93 13.96 -31.16
CA ILE A 71 11.73 12.68 -31.87
C ILE A 71 10.57 12.80 -32.87
N CYS A 72 9.43 13.35 -32.45
CA CYS A 72 8.25 13.50 -33.32
C CYS A 72 8.56 14.40 -34.53
N ALA A 73 9.32 15.48 -34.33
CA ALA A 73 9.75 16.40 -35.38
C ALA A 73 10.66 15.70 -36.42
N GLN A 74 11.58 14.82 -36.00
CA GLN A 74 12.43 14.05 -36.93
C GLN A 74 11.64 13.15 -37.90
N TYR A 75 10.41 12.79 -37.56
CA TYR A 75 9.51 11.95 -38.36
C TYR A 75 8.27 12.68 -38.87
N GLU A 76 8.26 14.01 -38.83
CA GLU A 76 7.16 14.84 -39.33
C GLU A 76 5.79 14.51 -38.68
N THR A 77 5.83 14.18 -37.39
CA THR A 77 4.63 13.90 -36.57
C THR A 77 4.45 14.96 -35.50
N VAL A 78 3.21 15.16 -35.07
CA VAL A 78 2.86 16.06 -33.97
C VAL A 78 2.12 15.27 -32.90
N ALA A 79 2.52 15.48 -31.64
CA ALA A 79 1.88 14.88 -30.49
C ALA A 79 1.83 15.88 -29.33
N HIS A 80 0.66 15.99 -28.70
CA HIS A 80 0.43 16.86 -27.56
C HIS A 80 0.35 16.04 -26.27
N VAL A 81 1.35 16.21 -25.41
CA VAL A 81 1.39 15.64 -24.06
C VAL A 81 0.59 16.52 -23.12
N ALA A 82 -0.35 15.92 -22.38
CA ALA A 82 -1.13 16.60 -21.36
C ALA A 82 -0.37 16.64 -20.02
N GLU A 83 -0.12 15.46 -19.46
CA GLU A 83 0.40 15.30 -18.09
C GLU A 83 1.23 14.02 -17.96
N LEU A 84 2.07 13.99 -16.92
CA LEU A 84 2.82 12.80 -16.49
C LEU A 84 2.19 12.30 -15.20
N LEU A 85 1.48 11.18 -15.30
CA LEU A 85 0.78 10.56 -14.18
C LEU A 85 1.69 9.58 -13.45
N HIS A 86 1.50 9.49 -12.13
CA HIS A 86 2.11 8.49 -11.26
C HIS A 86 3.65 8.47 -11.28
N HIS A 87 4.29 9.61 -11.58
CA HIS A 87 5.73 9.72 -11.55
C HIS A 87 6.24 9.94 -10.13
N ASP A 88 6.65 8.84 -9.49
CA ASP A 88 7.32 8.85 -8.19
C ASP A 88 8.74 8.27 -8.31
N GLU A 89 9.69 9.14 -8.61
CA GLU A 89 11.11 8.78 -8.79
C GLU A 89 11.75 8.33 -7.47
N PHE A 90 11.47 9.05 -6.38
CA PHE A 90 12.11 8.84 -5.09
C PHE A 90 11.35 7.86 -4.19
N GLY A 91 10.13 7.47 -4.54
CA GLY A 91 9.32 6.53 -3.76
C GLY A 91 8.72 7.18 -2.51
N LEU A 92 8.46 8.50 -2.54
CA LEU A 92 7.94 9.23 -1.39
C LEU A 92 6.42 9.04 -1.23
N HIS A 93 5.73 8.63 -2.29
CA HIS A 93 4.27 8.54 -2.38
C HIS A 93 3.78 7.10 -2.57
N GLU A 94 4.63 6.09 -2.32
CA GLU A 94 4.28 4.67 -2.45
C GLU A 94 3.14 4.25 -1.50
N VAL A 95 3.08 4.87 -0.31
CA VAL A 95 2.06 4.59 0.70
C VAL A 95 1.40 5.89 1.15
N ASP A 96 0.13 6.08 0.78
CA ASP A 96 -0.67 7.20 1.28
C ASP A 96 -1.19 6.92 2.70
N LEU A 97 -0.47 7.44 3.69
CA LEU A 97 -0.88 7.36 5.11
C LEU A 97 -2.16 8.14 5.40
N GLY A 98 -2.43 9.23 4.67
CA GLY A 98 -3.65 10.01 4.82
C GLY A 98 -4.86 9.19 4.43
N ALA A 99 -4.80 8.51 3.28
CA ALA A 99 -5.81 7.55 2.85
C ALA A 99 -6.00 6.38 3.84
N LEU A 100 -4.90 5.81 4.35
CA LEU A 100 -4.97 4.64 5.23
C LEU A 100 -5.55 4.92 6.62
N THR A 101 -5.37 6.15 7.12
CA THR A 101 -5.75 6.51 8.50
C THR A 101 -6.98 7.39 8.59
N SER A 102 -7.26 8.18 7.56
CA SER A 102 -8.38 9.13 7.62
C SER A 102 -9.74 8.42 7.55
N ASP A 103 -10.65 8.92 8.38
CA ASP A 103 -12.04 8.46 8.42
C ASP A 103 -12.93 9.25 7.42
N PHE A 104 -12.39 10.34 6.86
CA PHE A 104 -13.13 11.39 6.16
C PHE A 104 -12.67 11.65 4.72
N ARG A 105 -11.51 11.12 4.30
CA ARG A 105 -11.15 11.16 2.87
C ARG A 105 -11.80 9.96 2.23
N ASP A 106 -12.59 10.23 1.21
CA ASP A 106 -13.05 9.17 0.32
C ASP A 106 -11.83 8.72 -0.48
N THR A 107 -11.16 7.70 0.02
CA THR A 107 -10.22 6.95 -0.79
C THR A 107 -11.15 6.08 -1.61
N GLY A 108 -11.27 6.35 -2.91
CA GLY A 108 -12.01 5.49 -3.83
C GLY A 108 -11.71 4.01 -3.59
N ASP A 109 -12.52 3.12 -4.18
CA ASP A 109 -12.49 1.69 -3.90
C ASP A 109 -11.06 1.13 -3.83
N ALA A 110 -10.82 0.14 -2.97
CA ALA A 110 -9.49 -0.47 -2.84
C ALA A 110 -8.94 -1.01 -4.18
N GLU A 111 -9.80 -1.22 -5.18
CA GLU A 111 -9.48 -1.57 -6.56
C GLU A 111 -8.85 -0.42 -7.37
N ASP A 112 -9.08 0.85 -6.98
CA ASP A 112 -8.48 2.05 -7.59
C ASP A 112 -7.05 2.31 -7.11
N ARG A 113 -6.56 1.57 -6.10
CA ARG A 113 -5.16 1.68 -5.66
C ARG A 113 -4.24 1.02 -6.66
N ARG A 114 -3.86 1.82 -7.64
CA ARG A 114 -2.95 1.42 -8.69
C ARG A 114 -1.55 1.14 -8.13
N TYR A 115 -1.09 -0.09 -8.31
CA TYR A 115 0.31 -0.43 -8.14
C TYR A 115 1.08 -0.10 -9.44
N THR A 116 1.88 0.97 -9.42
CA THR A 116 2.88 1.21 -10.46
C THR A 116 4.24 0.68 -10.00
N PRO A 117 4.94 -0.11 -10.81
CA PRO A 117 6.32 -0.48 -10.52
C PRO A 117 7.19 0.78 -10.31
N ARG A 118 8.18 0.69 -9.42
CA ARG A 118 9.12 1.79 -9.17
C ARG A 118 9.82 2.25 -10.46
N ASN A 119 10.05 3.55 -10.59
CA ASN A 119 10.63 4.17 -11.78
C ASN A 119 9.85 3.84 -13.08
N SER A 120 8.53 3.84 -12.97
CA SER A 120 7.62 3.84 -14.10
C SER A 120 6.67 5.03 -14.00
N ALA A 121 6.12 5.45 -15.13
CA ALA A 121 5.15 6.53 -15.19
C ALA A 121 4.19 6.30 -16.37
N LEU A 122 3.06 7.00 -16.32
CA LEU A 122 2.16 7.11 -17.46
C LEU A 122 2.29 8.48 -18.11
N LEU A 123 2.61 8.51 -19.38
CA LEU A 123 2.56 9.72 -20.18
C LEU A 123 1.21 9.83 -20.87
N LYS A 124 0.40 10.81 -20.47
CA LYS A 124 -0.94 11.03 -21.01
C LYS A 124 -0.92 12.05 -22.14
N PHE A 125 -1.63 11.72 -23.21
CA PHE A 125 -1.82 12.59 -24.36
C PHE A 125 -3.18 13.27 -24.32
N VAL A 126 -3.28 14.44 -24.97
CA VAL A 126 -4.53 15.20 -25.06
C VAL A 126 -5.61 14.41 -25.81
N ASP A 127 -5.22 13.72 -26.88
CA ASP A 127 -6.11 12.95 -27.75
C ASP A 127 -5.48 11.63 -28.21
N GLN A 128 -6.32 10.74 -28.73
CA GLN A 128 -5.89 9.42 -29.23
C GLN A 128 -4.98 9.56 -30.46
N ALA A 129 -5.20 10.58 -31.30
CA ALA A 129 -4.36 10.82 -32.48
C ALA A 129 -2.92 11.19 -32.11
N SER A 130 -2.71 12.05 -31.11
CA SER A 130 -1.36 12.36 -30.61
C SER A 130 -0.64 11.12 -30.09
N LEU A 131 -1.34 10.22 -29.39
CA LEU A 131 -0.76 8.96 -28.92
C LEU A 131 -0.31 8.08 -30.08
N GLU A 132 -1.15 7.91 -31.10
CA GLU A 132 -0.82 7.08 -32.28
C GLU A 132 0.34 7.68 -33.07
N ASN A 133 0.36 9.01 -33.26
CA ASN A 133 1.45 9.73 -33.91
C ASN A 133 2.77 9.55 -33.16
N CYS A 134 2.77 9.80 -31.85
CA CYS A 134 3.94 9.64 -31.00
C CYS A 134 4.44 8.19 -31.01
N TRP A 135 3.53 7.22 -30.89
CA TRP A 135 3.87 5.79 -30.95
C TRP A 135 4.49 5.39 -32.28
N ALA A 136 3.96 5.88 -33.40
CA ALA A 136 4.52 5.61 -34.72
C ALA A 136 5.94 6.21 -34.87
N ALA A 137 6.16 7.42 -34.36
CA ALA A 137 7.47 8.07 -34.35
C ALA A 137 8.47 7.31 -33.47
N LEU A 138 8.10 6.95 -32.24
CA LEU A 138 8.92 6.19 -31.32
C LEU A 138 9.29 4.80 -31.88
N ARG A 139 8.35 4.14 -32.56
CA ARG A 139 8.60 2.84 -33.20
C ARG A 139 9.61 2.96 -34.35
N LYS A 140 9.50 4.02 -35.17
CA LYS A 140 10.50 4.32 -36.24
C LYS A 140 11.86 4.65 -35.63
N TYR A 141 11.88 5.45 -34.56
CA TYR A 141 13.08 5.83 -33.83
C TYR A 141 13.80 4.63 -33.20
N ALA A 142 13.05 3.70 -32.59
CA ALA A 142 13.60 2.47 -32.03
C ALA A 142 14.26 1.58 -33.10
N HIS A 143 13.66 1.49 -34.30
CA HIS A 143 14.16 0.65 -35.38
C HIS A 143 15.34 1.27 -36.13
N LYS A 144 15.24 2.53 -36.53
CA LYS A 144 16.29 3.21 -37.29
C LYS A 144 16.43 4.64 -36.82
N GLN A 145 17.43 4.85 -35.98
CA GLN A 145 17.83 6.17 -35.51
C GLN A 145 18.35 6.99 -36.70
N LYS A 146 17.71 8.12 -37.00
CA LYS A 146 18.29 9.14 -37.91
C LYS A 146 19.40 9.89 -37.19
N GLU A 147 19.06 10.44 -36.04
CA GLU A 147 19.93 11.18 -35.13
C GLU A 147 19.46 10.89 -33.71
N LEU A 148 20.39 10.56 -32.82
CA LEU A 148 20.06 10.31 -31.42
C LEU A 148 19.69 11.64 -30.75
N VAL A 149 18.57 11.63 -30.02
CA VAL A 149 18.17 12.79 -29.24
C VAL A 149 18.94 12.78 -27.92
N GLU A 150 19.66 13.86 -27.65
CA GLU A 150 20.30 14.09 -26.36
C GLU A 150 19.23 14.42 -25.30
N TRP A 151 19.31 13.72 -24.16
CA TRP A 151 18.47 14.01 -22.99
C TRP A 151 19.15 15.07 -22.11
N ALA A 152 18.64 16.29 -22.14
CA ALA A 152 19.14 17.37 -21.30
C ALA A 152 18.72 17.16 -19.83
N PHE A 153 19.67 16.84 -18.95
CA PHE A 153 19.40 16.83 -17.51
C PHE A 153 19.28 18.24 -16.96
N GLN A 154 18.22 18.48 -16.19
CA GLN A 154 18.21 19.61 -15.28
C GLN A 154 19.15 19.30 -14.13
N SER A 155 20.37 19.83 -14.17
CA SER A 155 21.32 19.70 -13.06
C SER A 155 20.93 20.67 -11.95
N PRO A 156 20.52 20.19 -10.76
CA PRO A 156 20.16 21.09 -9.66
C PRO A 156 21.37 21.91 -9.24
N SER A 157 21.17 23.22 -9.09
CA SER A 157 22.22 24.10 -8.58
C SER A 157 22.45 23.87 -7.08
N ILE A 158 23.58 24.35 -6.57
CA ILE A 158 23.81 24.38 -5.11
C ILE A 158 22.73 25.17 -4.37
N ALA A 159 22.15 26.20 -5.00
CA ALA A 159 21.06 26.98 -4.43
C ALA A 159 19.80 26.13 -4.25
N THR A 160 19.52 25.19 -5.16
CA THR A 160 18.44 24.22 -5.03
C THR A 160 18.66 23.33 -3.80
N PHE A 161 19.87 22.82 -3.59
CA PHE A 161 20.16 22.01 -2.41
C PHE A 161 20.11 22.81 -1.10
N GLN A 162 20.63 24.04 -1.10
CA GLN A 162 20.53 24.96 0.04
C GLN A 162 19.08 25.34 0.32
N SER A 163 18.22 25.39 -0.69
CA SER A 163 16.80 25.72 -0.50
C SER A 163 16.07 24.72 0.39
N PHE A 164 16.46 23.43 0.40
CA PHE A 164 15.87 22.42 1.28
C PHE A 164 16.13 22.68 2.78
N TYR A 165 17.18 23.43 3.11
CA TYR A 165 17.50 23.81 4.50
C TYR A 165 16.84 25.12 4.93
N LYS A 166 16.21 25.85 4.01
CA LYS A 166 15.53 27.11 4.34
C LYS A 166 14.22 26.80 5.06
N PRO A 167 13.84 27.59 6.08
CA PRO A 167 12.51 27.50 6.66
C PRO A 167 11.46 27.81 5.58
N LEU A 168 10.33 27.12 5.65
CA LEU A 168 9.16 27.42 4.83
C LEU A 168 8.65 28.82 5.15
N ASP A 169 8.08 29.49 4.15
CA ASP A 169 7.45 30.79 4.36
C ASP A 169 6.25 30.66 5.30
N LEU A 170 6.23 31.49 6.34
CA LEU A 170 5.24 31.41 7.42
C LEU A 170 3.85 31.83 6.95
N GLU A 171 3.74 32.80 6.06
CA GLU A 171 2.44 33.27 5.57
C GLU A 171 1.81 32.22 4.65
N TYR A 172 2.61 31.64 3.74
CA TYR A 172 2.19 30.50 2.94
C TYR A 172 1.72 29.34 3.82
N LEU A 173 2.53 28.90 4.78
CA LEU A 173 2.19 27.78 5.67
C LEU A 173 0.93 28.07 6.48
N ARG A 174 0.75 29.30 6.97
CA ARG A 174 -0.45 29.70 7.70
C ARG A 174 -1.69 29.60 6.82
N SER A 175 -1.64 30.13 5.59
CA SER A 175 -2.76 30.07 4.66
C SER A 175 -3.12 28.63 4.27
N ASP A 176 -2.11 27.80 3.97
CA ASP A 176 -2.29 26.40 3.59
C ASP A 176 -2.91 25.57 4.74
N ILE A 177 -2.40 25.73 5.96
CA ILE A 177 -2.97 25.08 7.15
C ILE A 177 -4.40 25.56 7.39
N HIS A 178 -4.67 26.85 7.28
CA HIS A 178 -6.03 27.39 7.49
C HIS A 178 -7.03 26.82 6.48
N GLU A 179 -6.67 26.77 5.20
CA GLU A 179 -7.50 26.17 4.16
C GLU A 179 -7.73 24.67 4.42
N HIS A 180 -6.67 23.94 4.74
CA HIS A 180 -6.76 22.52 5.04
C HIS A 180 -7.61 22.24 6.30
N MET A 181 -7.50 23.07 7.34
CA MET A 181 -8.32 22.97 8.56
C MET A 181 -9.80 23.25 8.27
N LEU A 182 -10.10 24.26 7.46
CA LEU A 182 -11.48 24.57 7.06
C LEU A 182 -12.11 23.42 6.28
N LEU A 183 -11.38 22.88 5.29
CA LEU A 183 -11.83 21.70 4.53
C LEU A 183 -11.98 20.46 5.42
N PHE A 184 -11.11 20.29 6.42
CA PHE A 184 -11.21 19.19 7.38
C PHE A 184 -12.44 19.33 8.28
N GLU A 185 -12.69 20.51 8.86
CA GLU A 185 -13.85 20.80 9.68
C GLU A 185 -15.16 20.60 8.90
N GLN A 186 -15.21 21.05 7.65
CA GLN A 186 -16.35 20.84 6.77
C GLN A 186 -16.63 19.34 6.56
N ARG A 187 -15.60 18.53 6.31
CA ARG A 187 -15.75 17.08 6.15
C ARG A 187 -16.15 16.39 7.45
N GLU A 188 -15.61 16.83 8.59
CA GLU A 188 -15.98 16.28 9.89
C GLU A 188 -17.45 16.58 10.22
N GLN A 189 -17.93 17.79 9.93
CA GLN A 189 -19.34 18.17 10.13
C GLN A 189 -20.28 17.32 9.27
N LEU A 190 -19.99 17.20 7.96
CA LEU A 190 -20.79 16.36 7.07
C LEU A 190 -20.86 14.91 7.55
N ALA A 191 -19.73 14.33 7.96
CA ALA A 191 -19.70 12.96 8.48
C ALA A 191 -20.46 12.80 9.82
N GLN A 192 -20.45 13.82 10.68
CA GLN A 192 -21.23 13.81 11.91
C GLN A 192 -22.73 13.92 11.62
N ASP A 193 -23.12 14.77 10.68
CA ASP A 193 -24.51 14.92 10.24
C ASP A 193 -25.03 13.63 9.62
N GLU A 194 -24.22 12.94 8.80
CA GLU A 194 -24.56 11.61 8.27
C GLU A 194 -24.78 10.57 9.37
N VAL A 195 -23.93 10.56 10.40
CA VAL A 195 -24.06 9.63 11.56
C VAL A 195 -25.30 9.94 12.40
N GLN A 196 -25.65 11.23 12.56
CA GLN A 196 -26.80 11.66 13.36
C GLN A 196 -28.11 11.58 12.59
N SER A 197 -28.07 11.71 11.26
CA SER A 197 -29.20 11.45 10.41
C SER A 197 -29.65 10.01 10.64
N SER A 198 -30.93 9.82 11.00
CA SER A 198 -31.46 8.51 11.37
C SER A 198 -31.48 7.61 10.13
N ILE A 199 -30.40 6.85 9.91
CA ILE A 199 -30.33 5.83 8.86
C ILE A 199 -31.29 4.71 9.27
N VAL A 200 -32.48 4.72 8.65
CA VAL A 200 -33.41 3.59 8.64
C VAL A 200 -33.16 2.84 7.33
N ASP A 201 -32.75 1.59 7.43
CA ASP A 201 -32.45 0.76 6.27
C ASP A 201 -33.75 0.41 5.49
N GLU A 202 -33.60 -0.11 4.27
CA GLU A 202 -34.74 -0.55 3.41
C GLU A 202 -35.65 -1.59 4.13
N ASP A 203 -35.07 -2.39 5.02
CA ASP A 203 -35.75 -3.39 5.84
C ASP A 203 -36.31 -2.82 7.18
N GLY A 204 -36.19 -1.51 7.41
CA GLY A 204 -36.74 -0.83 8.59
C GLY A 204 -35.89 -0.90 9.86
N PHE A 205 -34.63 -1.34 9.78
CA PHE A 205 -33.72 -1.37 10.94
C PHE A 205 -33.09 0.01 11.17
N THR A 206 -32.99 0.42 12.45
CA THR A 206 -32.32 1.66 12.86
C THR A 206 -30.89 1.36 13.33
N LEU A 207 -29.91 2.09 12.78
CA LEU A 207 -28.51 1.96 13.19
C LEU A 207 -28.28 2.56 14.59
N VAL A 208 -27.87 1.73 15.55
CA VAL A 208 -27.50 2.20 16.89
C VAL A 208 -26.09 2.80 16.88
N VAL A 209 -26.01 4.13 16.95
CA VAL A 209 -24.75 4.88 17.02
C VAL A 209 -24.45 5.30 18.47
N GLY A 210 -23.18 5.16 18.88
CA GLY A 210 -22.75 5.63 20.20
C GLY A 210 -22.61 7.15 20.23
N LYS A 211 -22.92 7.79 21.36
CA LYS A 211 -22.92 9.25 21.56
C LYS A 211 -21.68 10.00 21.07
N ASN A 212 -20.50 9.39 21.12
CA ASN A 212 -19.22 10.01 20.76
C ASN A 212 -18.64 9.49 19.42
N THR A 213 -19.47 8.85 18.60
CA THR A 213 -19.03 8.33 17.30
C THR A 213 -19.03 9.46 16.29
N LYS A 214 -17.90 9.65 15.60
CA LYS A 214 -17.71 10.75 14.65
C LYS A 214 -17.87 10.38 13.18
N SER A 215 -17.77 9.10 12.82
CA SER A 215 -17.85 8.64 11.43
C SER A 215 -18.35 7.18 11.36
N LEU A 216 -19.11 6.86 10.31
CA LEU A 216 -19.56 5.50 10.00
C LEU A 216 -18.38 4.56 9.69
N ASN A 217 -17.34 5.05 9.01
CA ASN A 217 -16.14 4.27 8.70
C ASN A 217 -15.40 3.83 9.98
N SER A 218 -15.40 4.68 11.02
CA SER A 218 -14.86 4.33 12.34
C SER A 218 -15.61 3.14 12.97
N ILE A 219 -16.95 3.11 12.84
CA ILE A 219 -17.77 1.99 13.30
C ILE A 219 -17.42 0.72 12.52
N ARG A 220 -17.40 0.79 11.18
CA ARG A 220 -17.07 -0.35 10.30
C ARG A 220 -15.70 -0.95 10.65
N ARG A 221 -14.65 -0.12 10.77
CA ARG A 221 -13.31 -0.59 11.18
C ARG A 221 -13.31 -1.23 12.55
N ARG A 222 -14.00 -0.66 13.53
CA ARG A 222 -14.08 -1.23 14.89
C ARG A 222 -14.74 -2.61 14.88
N ILE A 223 -15.81 -2.78 14.12
CA ILE A 223 -16.51 -4.07 13.98
C ILE A 223 -15.61 -5.09 13.29
N LEU A 224 -14.97 -4.71 12.18
CA LEU A 224 -14.03 -5.57 11.45
C LEU A 224 -12.88 -6.05 12.36
N ASN A 225 -12.26 -5.14 13.11
CA ASN A 225 -11.16 -5.48 14.03
C ASN A 225 -11.60 -6.34 15.22
N ARG A 226 -12.88 -6.29 15.58
CA ARG A 226 -13.45 -7.12 16.66
C ARG A 226 -13.99 -8.46 16.15
N ASN A 227 -13.90 -8.73 14.84
CA ASN A 227 -14.43 -9.95 14.24
C ASN A 227 -13.82 -11.20 14.91
N PRO A 228 -14.64 -12.01 15.61
CA PRO A 228 -14.16 -13.19 16.33
C PRO A 228 -13.60 -14.27 15.40
N LEU A 229 -13.96 -14.25 14.11
CA LEU A 229 -13.49 -15.20 13.10
C LEU A 229 -12.03 -14.94 12.68
N LEU A 230 -11.53 -13.71 12.81
CA LEU A 230 -10.13 -13.37 12.49
C LEU A 230 -9.15 -13.78 13.60
N LYS A 231 -9.64 -14.15 14.78
CA LYS A 231 -8.82 -14.61 15.91
C LYS A 231 -8.58 -16.12 15.83
N HIS A 232 -7.83 -16.55 14.81
CA HIS A 232 -7.33 -17.93 14.70
C HIS A 232 -6.11 -18.22 15.59
N THR A 233 -5.67 -17.26 16.42
CA THR A 233 -4.74 -17.57 17.50
C THR A 233 -5.51 -18.21 18.64
N ARG A 234 -5.17 -19.47 18.95
CA ARG A 234 -5.63 -20.21 20.13
C ARG A 234 -5.16 -19.46 21.39
N LYS A 235 -5.80 -18.33 21.73
CA LYS A 235 -5.79 -17.84 23.10
C LYS A 235 -6.73 -18.77 23.85
N GLU A 236 -6.18 -19.53 24.80
CA GLU A 236 -6.95 -20.18 25.84
C GLU A 236 -7.92 -19.13 26.39
N LYS A 237 -9.20 -19.31 26.09
CA LYS A 237 -10.21 -18.32 26.44
C LYS A 237 -10.28 -18.29 27.96
N PRO A 238 -10.10 -17.13 28.62
CA PRO A 238 -10.49 -17.02 30.03
C PRO A 238 -11.97 -17.40 30.13
N PRO A 239 -12.40 -18.04 31.24
CA PRO A 239 -13.74 -18.62 31.35
C PRO A 239 -14.78 -17.55 31.02
N SER A 240 -15.62 -17.86 30.02
CA SER A 240 -16.66 -16.96 29.53
C SER A 240 -17.70 -16.72 30.62
N MET A 241 -18.54 -15.69 30.48
CA MET A 241 -19.68 -15.50 31.39
C MET A 241 -20.63 -16.72 31.43
N VAL A 242 -20.66 -17.52 30.35
CA VAL A 242 -21.40 -18.78 30.32
C VAL A 242 -20.71 -19.82 31.18
N ASP A 243 -19.37 -19.90 31.16
CA ASP A 243 -18.60 -20.78 32.05
C ASP A 243 -18.66 -20.32 33.51
N LYS A 244 -18.74 -19.00 33.75
CA LYS A 244 -18.96 -18.43 35.10
C LYS A 244 -20.38 -18.69 35.62
N LYS A 245 -21.36 -18.81 34.73
CA LYS A 245 -22.76 -19.18 35.07
C LYS A 245 -23.01 -20.69 34.96
N ALA A 246 -22.09 -21.44 34.35
CA ALA A 246 -22.16 -22.89 34.23
C ALA A 246 -21.89 -23.48 35.60
N LYS A 247 -22.95 -23.96 36.24
CA LYS A 247 -22.84 -24.70 37.48
C LYS A 247 -22.06 -25.99 37.21
N GLN A 248 -20.97 -26.21 37.95
CA GLN A 248 -20.12 -27.38 37.76
C GLN A 248 -20.74 -28.69 38.24
N ASP A 249 -21.85 -28.63 38.99
CA ASP A 249 -22.49 -29.81 39.60
C ASP A 249 -23.91 -30.07 39.08
N PHE A 250 -24.33 -29.39 38.01
CA PHE A 250 -25.72 -29.49 37.55
C PHE A 250 -25.97 -30.76 36.73
N TYR A 251 -24.98 -31.22 35.96
CA TYR A 251 -25.15 -32.36 35.07
C TYR A 251 -24.53 -33.64 35.65
N ARG A 252 -25.23 -34.77 35.46
CA ARG A 252 -24.78 -36.10 35.90
C ARG A 252 -23.44 -36.54 35.30
N PHE A 253 -23.01 -35.96 34.18
CA PHE A 253 -21.69 -36.25 33.63
C PHE A 253 -20.57 -35.57 34.43
N GLN A 254 -20.81 -34.38 34.98
CA GLN A 254 -19.85 -33.64 35.82
C GLN A 254 -19.61 -34.40 37.13
N LEU A 255 -20.68 -34.88 37.77
CA LEU A 255 -20.62 -35.77 38.94
C LEU A 255 -19.87 -37.08 38.66
N ARG A 256 -19.97 -37.62 37.43
CA ARG A 256 -19.22 -38.82 37.03
C ARG A 256 -17.73 -38.52 36.80
N GLU A 257 -17.41 -37.37 36.22
CA GLU A 257 -16.02 -36.94 36.07
C GLU A 257 -15.35 -36.65 37.41
N GLN A 258 -16.00 -35.92 38.31
CA GLN A 258 -15.46 -35.66 39.65
C GLN A 258 -15.17 -36.96 40.40
N LYS A 259 -16.12 -37.90 40.44
CA LYS A 259 -15.88 -39.22 41.05
C LYS A 259 -14.73 -39.99 40.41
N LYS A 260 -14.58 -39.88 39.08
CA LYS A 260 -13.47 -40.53 38.36
C LYS A 260 -12.13 -39.87 38.72
N GLN A 261 -12.09 -38.56 38.88
CA GLN A 261 -10.91 -37.82 39.33
C GLN A 261 -10.53 -38.18 40.77
N GLU A 262 -11.50 -38.18 41.69
CA GLU A 262 -11.30 -38.58 43.09
C GLU A 262 -10.74 -40.01 43.20
N ILE A 263 -11.33 -40.96 42.46
CA ILE A 263 -10.83 -42.36 42.41
C ILE A 263 -9.39 -42.41 41.89
N ASN A 264 -9.07 -41.64 40.85
CA ASN A 264 -7.74 -41.62 40.28
C ASN A 264 -6.70 -41.00 41.25
N GLU A 265 -7.07 -39.93 41.95
CA GLU A 265 -6.22 -39.32 42.98
C GLU A 265 -5.98 -40.28 44.14
N LEU A 266 -7.01 -41.03 44.55
CA LEU A 266 -6.90 -42.03 45.62
C LEU A 266 -6.00 -43.20 45.20
N LEU A 267 -6.08 -43.65 43.95
CA LEU A 267 -5.15 -44.64 43.37
C LEU A 267 -3.71 -44.11 43.31
N SER A 268 -3.52 -42.82 43.01
CA SER A 268 -2.20 -42.18 43.01
C SER A 268 -1.61 -42.15 44.42
N LYS A 269 -2.36 -41.65 45.41
CA LYS A 269 -1.95 -41.59 46.82
C LYS A 269 -1.65 -42.99 47.37
N PHE A 270 -2.44 -43.99 47.00
CA PHE A 270 -2.20 -45.38 47.39
C PHE A 270 -0.88 -45.92 46.83
N LYS A 271 -0.54 -45.62 45.56
CA LYS A 271 0.75 -45.99 44.98
C LYS A 271 1.91 -45.32 45.70
N GLU A 272 1.79 -44.04 46.02
CA GLU A 272 2.80 -43.30 46.78
C GLU A 272 2.99 -43.90 48.19
N ASP A 273 1.91 -44.24 48.88
CA ASP A 273 1.99 -44.86 50.20
C ASP A 273 2.59 -46.28 50.13
N GLN A 274 2.27 -47.06 49.08
CA GLN A 274 2.95 -48.33 48.84
C GLN A 274 4.47 -48.15 48.64
N GLU A 275 4.88 -47.13 47.90
CA GLU A 275 6.30 -46.81 47.70
C GLU A 275 6.97 -46.39 49.01
N ARG A 276 6.32 -45.53 49.81
CA ARG A 276 6.81 -45.15 51.15
C ARG A 276 6.97 -46.39 52.04
N ILE A 277 5.99 -47.28 52.06
CA ILE A 277 6.05 -48.52 52.84
C ILE A 277 7.19 -49.42 52.36
N LYS A 278 7.42 -49.55 51.04
CA LYS A 278 8.58 -50.30 50.50
C LYS A 278 9.90 -49.72 51.01
N VAL A 279 10.04 -48.39 51.02
CA VAL A 279 11.22 -47.70 51.57
C VAL A 279 11.37 -47.91 53.08
N MET A 280 10.29 -47.90 53.84
CA MET A 280 10.34 -48.16 55.29
C MET A 280 10.67 -49.62 55.62
N LYS A 281 10.16 -50.57 54.81
CA LYS A 281 10.48 -52.00 54.92
C LYS A 281 11.95 -52.28 54.60
N SER A 282 12.51 -51.68 53.54
CA SER A 282 13.93 -51.84 53.21
C SER A 282 14.84 -51.28 54.32
N LYS A 283 14.43 -50.18 54.96
CA LYS A 283 15.10 -49.59 56.13
C LYS A 283 14.83 -50.31 57.46
N ARG A 284 14.09 -51.42 57.47
CA ARG A 284 13.68 -52.20 58.66
C ARG A 284 12.99 -51.37 59.77
N LYS A 285 12.31 -50.27 59.40
CA LYS A 285 11.59 -49.37 60.33
C LYS A 285 10.06 -49.46 60.20
N PHE A 286 9.55 -50.43 59.47
CA PHE A 286 8.10 -50.60 59.29
C PHE A 286 7.52 -51.49 60.41
N ASN A 287 6.63 -50.93 61.25
CA ASN A 287 5.88 -51.67 62.27
C ASN A 287 4.37 -51.63 61.95
N PRO A 288 3.74 -52.77 61.59
CA PRO A 288 2.35 -52.81 61.14
C PRO A 288 1.29 -52.85 62.25
N TYR A 289 1.65 -52.99 63.54
CA TYR A 289 0.70 -53.22 64.63
C TYR A 289 0.87 -52.28 65.83
N SER A 290 1.47 -51.11 65.63
CA SER A 290 1.44 -50.04 66.63
C SER A 290 0.40 -48.99 66.31
#